data_AF-A0A7W9HF89-F1
#
_entry.id   AF-A0A7W9HF89-F1
#
_cell.length_a   1.000
_cell.length_b   1.000
_cell.length_c   1.000
_cell.angle_alpha   90.00
_cell.angle_beta   90.00
_cell.angle_gamma   90.00
#
_symmetry.space_group_name_H-M   'P 1'
#
loop_
_entity.id
_entity.type
_entity.pdbx_description
1 polymer ?
#
loop_
_entity_poly.entity_id
_entity_poly.type
_entity_poly.pdbx_seq_one_letter_code
_entity_poly.pdbx_strand_id
1 'polypeptide(L)'
;MADPSRSPSENDQPFTPDGPPLPLPDGVVETPGPDTWYYLKANYLNESGEDVVGYLSPLGSNATQSFWDYVVMGGIGGACQFQLQDVDGRGWAKWLIKEDGNHLCLKATGWYYRASAYTSRFAIVDGKLYNDYWRGPAGAVYRSILVSSGYYVGQDLGDRVTLTNCELVPA
;
A
#
# COMPACT_ATOMS: atom_id res chain seq x y z
N MET A 1 13.41 8.01 7.98
CA MET A 1 13.01 8.73 9.19
C MET A 1 11.51 8.69 9.16
N ALA A 2 10.94 7.82 9.99
CA ALA A 2 9.52 7.78 10.26
C ALA A 2 9.12 9.13 10.84
N ASP A 3 8.21 9.84 10.16
CA ASP A 3 7.66 11.09 10.66
C ASP A 3 6.21 10.84 11.08
N PRO A 4 5.96 10.65 12.39
CA PRO A 4 4.63 10.37 12.91
C PRO A 4 3.67 11.56 12.77
N SER A 5 4.13 12.74 12.33
CA SER A 5 3.29 13.92 12.07
C SER A 5 2.66 13.94 10.66
N ARG A 6 3.07 13.02 9.77
CA ARG A 6 2.48 12.91 8.43
C ARG A 6 1.01 12.51 8.57
N SER A 7 0.12 13.35 8.05
CA SER A 7 -1.32 13.09 7.99
C SER A 7 -1.73 13.07 6.53
N PRO A 8 -2.64 12.18 6.11
CA PRO A 8 -3.22 12.24 4.78
C PRO A 8 -3.82 13.63 4.55
N SER A 9 -3.62 14.17 3.36
CA SER A 9 -4.10 15.50 3.01
C SER A 9 -4.63 15.55 1.58
N GLU A 10 -5.60 16.42 1.36
CA GLU A 10 -6.17 16.75 0.05
C GLU A 10 -5.10 17.35 -0.90
N ASN A 11 -4.09 18.01 -0.32
CA ASN A 11 -3.01 18.68 -1.04
C ASN A 11 -1.76 17.81 -1.22
N ASP A 12 -1.80 16.53 -0.81
CA ASP A 12 -0.67 15.63 -0.95
C ASP A 12 -0.35 15.39 -2.42
N GLN A 13 0.85 15.82 -2.80
CA GLN A 13 1.37 15.66 -4.15
C GLN A 13 1.75 14.20 -4.41
N PRO A 14 1.69 13.74 -5.67
CA PRO A 14 2.26 12.46 -6.06
C PRO A 14 3.74 12.36 -5.66
N PHE A 15 4.18 11.15 -5.27
CA PHE A 15 5.60 10.89 -5.15
C PHE A 15 6.23 10.85 -6.55
N THR A 16 7.25 11.65 -6.78
CA THR A 16 8.07 11.58 -7.99
C THR A 16 9.37 10.87 -7.63
N PRO A 17 9.62 9.65 -8.13
CA PRO A 17 10.87 8.96 -7.86
C PRO A 17 12.07 9.75 -8.35
N ASP A 18 13.11 9.82 -7.52
CA ASP A 18 14.42 10.36 -7.89
C ASP A 18 15.51 9.35 -7.55
N GLY A 19 16.44 9.15 -8.48
CA GLY A 19 17.51 8.15 -8.39
C GLY A 19 17.07 6.71 -8.70
N PRO A 20 17.99 5.74 -8.51
CA PRO A 20 17.69 4.33 -8.71
C PRO A 20 16.83 3.77 -7.56
N PRO A 21 16.06 2.69 -7.81
CA PRO A 21 15.29 2.03 -6.78
C PRO A 21 16.19 1.44 -5.68
N LEU A 22 15.69 1.48 -4.44
CA LEU A 22 16.31 0.86 -3.27
C LEU A 22 16.52 -0.65 -3.51
N PRO A 23 17.59 -1.23 -2.94
CA PRO A 23 17.74 -2.67 -2.91
C PRO A 23 16.55 -3.29 -2.16
N LEU A 24 16.10 -4.45 -2.63
CA LEU A 24 15.10 -5.22 -1.90
C LEU A 24 15.75 -5.72 -0.59
N PRO A 25 15.04 -5.69 0.56
CA PRO A 25 15.54 -6.30 1.79
C PRO A 25 15.82 -7.80 1.60
N ASP A 26 16.77 -8.33 2.36
CA ASP A 26 17.00 -9.78 2.43
C ASP A 26 15.76 -10.48 3.00
N GLY A 27 15.43 -11.66 2.48
CA GLY A 27 14.29 -12.48 2.93
C GLY A 27 13.66 -13.29 1.82
N VAL A 28 12.57 -13.98 2.13
CA VAL A 28 11.78 -14.72 1.14
C VAL A 28 10.80 -13.76 0.48
N VAL A 29 10.95 -13.60 -0.83
CA VAL A 29 10.07 -12.76 -1.65
C VAL A 29 8.86 -13.56 -2.09
N GLU A 30 7.67 -13.01 -1.84
CA GLU A 30 6.45 -13.63 -2.33
C GLU A 30 6.38 -13.54 -3.85
N THR A 31 6.23 -14.70 -4.51
CA THR A 31 6.26 -14.80 -5.97
C THR A 31 4.87 -15.10 -6.49
N PRO A 32 4.13 -14.13 -7.06
CA PRO A 32 2.81 -14.38 -7.62
C PRO A 32 2.91 -15.20 -8.91
N GLY A 33 1.87 -15.99 -9.19
CA GLY A 33 1.64 -16.54 -10.52
C GLY A 33 1.29 -15.43 -11.53
N PRO A 34 1.76 -15.55 -12.79
CA PRO A 34 1.38 -14.63 -13.85
C PRO A 34 -0.14 -14.68 -14.11
N ASP A 35 -0.71 -13.60 -14.62
CA ASP A 35 -2.12 -13.49 -15.05
C ASP A 35 -3.19 -13.70 -13.95
N THR A 36 -2.78 -13.80 -12.69
CA THR A 36 -3.71 -13.96 -11.55
C THR A 36 -4.01 -12.62 -10.90
N TRP A 37 -5.27 -12.42 -10.53
CA TRP A 37 -5.70 -11.29 -9.71
C TRP A 37 -5.67 -11.70 -8.23
N TYR A 38 -5.13 -10.85 -7.38
CA TYR A 38 -4.96 -11.10 -5.96
C TYR A 38 -5.60 -10.02 -5.11
N TYR A 39 -6.13 -10.39 -3.96
CA TYR A 39 -6.33 -9.48 -2.85
C TYR A 39 -5.04 -9.42 -2.04
N LEU A 40 -4.62 -8.22 -1.62
CA LEU A 40 -3.57 -8.10 -0.61
C LEU A 40 -4.19 -8.18 0.77
N LYS A 41 -3.93 -9.30 1.46
CA LYS A 41 -4.32 -9.53 2.84
C LYS A 41 -3.16 -9.14 3.76
N ALA A 42 -3.46 -8.55 4.91
CA ALA A 42 -2.46 -8.30 5.95
C ALA A 42 -3.11 -8.22 7.34
N ASN A 43 -2.28 -8.39 8.36
CA ASN A 43 -2.61 -8.09 9.75
C ASN A 43 -2.19 -6.65 10.08
N TYR A 44 -3.01 -5.96 10.86
CA TYR A 44 -2.74 -4.62 11.38
C TYR A 44 -3.38 -4.43 12.76
N LEU A 45 -2.88 -3.45 13.52
CA LEU A 45 -3.47 -3.11 14.82
C LEU A 45 -4.68 -2.20 14.66
N ASN A 46 -5.80 -2.57 15.28
CA ASN A 46 -6.95 -1.69 15.45
C ASN A 46 -6.71 -0.63 16.55
N GLU A 47 -7.64 0.30 16.74
CA GLU A 47 -7.54 1.34 17.80
C GLU A 47 -7.45 0.78 19.22
N SER A 48 -7.95 -0.44 19.45
CA SER A 48 -7.83 -1.16 20.72
C SER A 48 -6.47 -1.86 20.91
N GLY A 49 -5.61 -1.84 19.88
CA GLY A 49 -4.31 -2.51 19.88
C GLY A 49 -4.39 -4.01 19.64
N GLU A 50 -5.51 -4.50 19.10
CA GLU A 50 -5.70 -5.90 18.72
C GLU A 50 -5.30 -6.10 17.26
N ASP A 51 -4.62 -7.22 16.97
CA ASP A 51 -4.35 -7.64 15.61
C ASP A 51 -5.64 -8.06 14.91
N VAL A 52 -5.92 -7.41 13.78
CA VAL A 52 -7.06 -7.70 12.91
C VAL A 52 -6.57 -7.98 11.50
N VAL A 53 -7.30 -8.84 10.79
CA VAL A 53 -7.05 -9.15 9.38
C VAL A 53 -7.84 -8.17 8.52
N GLY A 54 -7.18 -7.57 7.54
CA GLY A 54 -7.82 -6.73 6.54
C GLY A 54 -7.20 -6.90 5.17
N TYR A 55 -7.74 -6.12 4.24
CA TYR A 55 -7.32 -6.10 2.85
C TYR A 55 -7.09 -4.66 2.41
N LEU A 56 -6.18 -4.45 1.46
CA LEU A 56 -6.06 -3.13 0.84
C LEU A 56 -7.34 -2.80 0.07
N SER A 57 -7.94 -1.67 0.42
CA SER A 57 -9.19 -1.15 -0.14
C SER A 57 -9.01 0.31 -0.52
N PRO A 58 -9.71 0.82 -1.54
CA PRO A 58 -9.80 2.25 -1.74
C PRO A 58 -10.59 2.86 -0.57
N LEU A 59 -10.23 4.06 -0.12
CA LEU A 59 -11.00 4.79 0.89
C LEU A 59 -12.44 5.02 0.42
N GLY A 60 -12.62 5.23 -0.88
CA GLY A 60 -13.94 5.27 -1.50
C GLY A 60 -13.88 5.07 -3.00
N SER A 61 -15.05 4.92 -3.60
CA SER A 61 -15.18 4.46 -4.99
C SER A 61 -14.63 5.43 -6.04
N ASN A 62 -14.48 6.72 -5.72
CA ASN A 62 -14.25 7.73 -6.76
C ASN A 62 -12.80 8.26 -6.77
N ALA A 63 -11.96 7.72 -7.66
CA ALA A 63 -10.53 8.04 -7.79
C ALA A 63 -10.19 9.45 -8.32
N THR A 64 -11.17 10.35 -8.39
CA THR A 64 -11.01 11.70 -8.97
C THR A 64 -11.09 12.80 -7.93
N GLN A 65 -11.33 12.44 -6.68
CA GLN A 65 -11.43 13.36 -5.56
C GLN A 65 -10.30 13.03 -4.59
N SER A 66 -9.45 14.02 -4.30
CA SER A 66 -8.10 13.85 -3.74
C SER A 66 -7.99 12.96 -2.50
N PHE A 67 -9.03 12.86 -1.66
CA PHE A 67 -9.06 11.97 -0.50
C PHE A 67 -9.49 10.54 -0.81
N TRP A 68 -10.35 10.32 -1.80
CA TRP A 68 -10.89 8.99 -2.10
C TRP A 68 -9.91 8.10 -2.88
N ASP A 69 -8.83 8.70 -3.36
CA ASP A 69 -7.74 8.00 -4.06
C ASP A 69 -6.88 7.19 -3.09
N TYR A 70 -6.91 7.50 -1.79
CA TYR A 70 -6.11 6.83 -0.78
C TYR A 70 -6.49 5.36 -0.61
N VAL A 71 -5.51 4.57 -0.19
CA VAL A 71 -5.68 3.17 0.16
C VAL A 71 -5.69 3.00 1.67
N VAL A 72 -6.63 2.21 2.15
CA VAL A 72 -6.84 1.88 3.57
C VAL A 72 -6.86 0.36 3.77
N MET A 73 -6.71 -0.07 5.02
CA MET A 73 -7.12 -1.41 5.43
C MET A 73 -8.64 -1.45 5.59
N GLY A 74 -9.28 -2.39 4.90
CA GLY A 74 -10.72 -2.62 4.92
C GLY A 74 -11.10 -4.09 4.88
N GLY A 75 -12.40 -4.35 4.74
CA GLY A 75 -12.93 -5.71 4.55
C GLY A 75 -12.82 -6.16 3.09
N ILE A 76 -12.82 -7.48 2.87
CA ILE A 76 -12.66 -8.08 1.53
C ILE A 76 -13.69 -7.61 0.49
N GLY A 77 -14.92 -7.29 0.93
CA GLY A 77 -16.01 -6.87 0.03
C GLY A 77 -15.75 -5.56 -0.73
N GLY A 78 -14.80 -4.75 -0.27
CA GLY A 78 -14.34 -3.55 -0.97
C GLY A 78 -12.84 -3.58 -1.24
N ALA A 79 -12.20 -4.75 -1.27
CA ALA A 79 -10.77 -4.86 -1.50
C ALA A 79 -10.40 -4.63 -2.97
N CYS A 80 -9.28 -3.94 -3.19
CA CYS A 80 -8.65 -3.86 -4.49
C CYS A 80 -8.23 -5.26 -4.95
N GLN A 81 -8.51 -5.57 -6.22
CA GLN A 81 -7.92 -6.72 -6.90
C GLN A 81 -6.69 -6.24 -7.67
N PHE A 82 -5.54 -6.85 -7.39
CA PHE A 82 -4.26 -6.49 -7.97
C PHE A 82 -3.75 -7.52 -8.95
N GLN A 83 -3.19 -7.08 -10.07
CA GLN A 83 -2.33 -7.88 -10.92
C GLN A 83 -0.92 -7.32 -10.87
N LEU A 84 0.06 -8.18 -10.60
CA LEU A 84 1.46 -7.78 -10.56
C LEU A 84 2.03 -7.75 -11.98
N GLN A 85 2.58 -6.60 -12.37
CA GLN A 85 3.12 -6.29 -13.69
C GLN A 85 4.58 -5.86 -13.58
N ASP A 86 5.34 -5.99 -14.68
CA ASP A 86 6.75 -5.59 -14.75
C ASP A 86 7.62 -6.12 -13.59
N VAL A 87 7.38 -7.37 -13.18
CA VAL A 87 8.12 -8.04 -12.09
C VAL A 87 9.60 -8.10 -12.48
N ASP A 88 10.46 -7.38 -11.77
CA ASP A 88 11.90 -7.38 -12.03
C ASP A 88 12.59 -8.62 -11.42
N GLY A 89 13.84 -8.87 -11.79
CA GLY A 89 14.61 -10.04 -11.32
C GLY A 89 14.86 -10.09 -9.80
N ARG A 90 14.49 -9.03 -9.06
CA ARG A 90 14.54 -8.99 -7.58
C ARG A 90 13.15 -9.23 -6.97
N GLY A 91 12.08 -9.11 -7.74
CA GLY A 91 10.70 -9.27 -7.29
C GLY A 91 9.92 -7.96 -7.10
N TRP A 92 10.49 -6.81 -7.47
CA TRP A 92 9.72 -5.57 -7.50
C TRP A 92 8.70 -5.59 -8.63
N ALA A 93 7.45 -5.27 -8.35
CA ALA A 93 6.38 -5.26 -9.36
C ALA A 93 5.53 -3.99 -9.28
N LYS A 94 4.97 -3.53 -10.40
CA LYS A 94 3.85 -2.57 -10.41
C LYS A 94 2.56 -3.33 -10.13
N TRP A 95 1.66 -2.76 -9.35
CA TRP A 95 0.43 -3.44 -8.94
C TRP A 95 -0.77 -2.75 -9.58
N LEU A 96 -1.26 -3.32 -10.68
CA LEU A 96 -2.42 -2.82 -11.41
C LEU A 96 -3.70 -3.13 -10.63
N ILE A 97 -4.58 -2.15 -10.46
CA ILE A 97 -5.87 -2.27 -9.80
C ILE A 97 -6.95 -2.51 -10.85
N LYS A 98 -7.71 -3.59 -10.69
CA LYS A 98 -8.68 -4.05 -11.68
C LYS A 98 -9.82 -3.06 -11.95
N GLU A 99 -10.29 -2.39 -10.90
CA GLU A 99 -11.53 -1.58 -10.93
C GLU A 99 -11.40 -0.36 -11.84
N ASP A 100 -10.27 0.34 -11.77
CA ASP A 100 -10.08 1.64 -12.44
C ASP A 100 -8.86 1.67 -13.38
N GLY A 101 -8.08 0.59 -13.43
CA GLY A 101 -6.86 0.52 -14.25
C GLY A 101 -5.71 1.39 -13.74
N ASN A 102 -5.84 1.98 -12.54
CA ASN A 102 -4.75 2.66 -11.86
C ASN A 102 -3.77 1.64 -11.26
N HIS A 103 -2.60 2.10 -10.85
CA HIS A 103 -1.66 1.31 -10.05
C HIS A 103 -1.70 1.75 -8.58
N LEU A 104 -1.35 0.81 -7.69
CA LEU A 104 -0.94 1.18 -6.34
C LEU A 104 0.29 2.08 -6.45
N CYS A 105 0.22 3.26 -5.83
CA CYS A 105 1.26 4.28 -5.86
C CYS A 105 1.40 4.95 -4.49
N LEU A 106 2.33 5.91 -4.40
CA LEU A 106 2.59 6.66 -3.18
C LEU A 106 2.44 8.16 -3.40
N LYS A 107 1.82 8.83 -2.43
CA LYS A 107 1.94 10.28 -2.26
C LYS A 107 3.33 10.62 -1.75
N ALA A 108 3.81 11.85 -1.95
CA ALA A 108 5.13 12.32 -1.50
C ALA A 108 5.36 12.19 0.02
N THR A 109 4.29 12.05 0.79
CA THR A 109 4.25 11.80 2.24
C THR A 109 4.45 10.31 2.61
N GLY A 110 4.33 9.40 1.64
CA GLY A 110 4.46 7.96 1.81
C GLY A 110 3.14 7.23 2.01
N TRP A 111 2.02 7.96 1.96
CA TRP A 111 0.68 7.37 1.97
C TRP A 111 0.35 6.70 0.65
N TYR A 112 -0.35 5.58 0.73
CA TYR A 112 -0.72 4.79 -0.43
C TYR A 112 -1.94 5.41 -1.10
N TYR A 113 -1.93 5.46 -2.43
CA TYR A 113 -3.04 5.95 -3.22
C TYR A 113 -3.07 5.28 -4.60
N ARG A 114 -4.14 5.52 -5.34
CA ARG A 114 -4.34 5.00 -6.70
C ARG A 114 -3.88 6.05 -7.71
N ALA A 115 -3.04 5.68 -8.68
CA ALA A 115 -2.62 6.58 -9.76
C ALA A 115 -2.17 5.86 -11.03
N SER A 116 -2.23 6.57 -12.16
CA SER A 116 -1.82 6.06 -13.48
C SER A 116 -0.48 6.61 -13.99
N ALA A 117 0.00 7.76 -13.49
CA ALA A 117 1.17 8.46 -14.05
C ALA A 117 2.48 8.30 -13.26
N TYR A 118 2.40 7.96 -11.97
CA TYR A 118 3.55 7.99 -11.05
C TYR A 118 3.83 6.60 -10.46
N THR A 119 3.97 5.59 -11.34
CA THR A 119 4.00 4.18 -10.93
C THR A 119 5.27 3.84 -10.13
N SER A 120 5.07 3.54 -8.85
CA SER A 120 6.06 2.95 -7.97
C SER A 120 5.92 1.42 -7.93
N ARG A 121 6.94 0.69 -7.43
CA ARG A 121 6.89 -0.78 -7.36
C ARG A 121 6.89 -1.28 -5.93
N PHE A 122 6.30 -2.45 -5.73
CA PHE A 122 6.11 -3.06 -4.42
C PHE A 122 6.51 -4.52 -4.46
N ALA A 123 6.90 -5.02 -3.29
CA ALA A 123 7.26 -6.41 -3.06
C ALA A 123 6.87 -6.80 -1.64
N ILE A 124 6.48 -8.05 -1.44
CA ILE A 124 6.31 -8.64 -0.12
C ILE A 124 7.55 -9.46 0.19
N VAL A 125 8.18 -9.18 1.33
CA VAL A 125 9.36 -9.89 1.82
C VAL A 125 9.11 -10.29 3.27
N ASP A 126 9.19 -11.58 3.57
CA ASP A 126 8.93 -12.15 4.90
C ASP A 126 7.62 -11.63 5.53
N GLY A 127 6.54 -11.58 4.74
CA GLY A 127 5.23 -11.14 5.20
C GLY A 127 5.13 -9.64 5.49
N LYS A 128 6.05 -8.81 5.00
CA LYS A 128 6.01 -7.35 5.08
C LYS A 128 5.99 -6.73 3.69
N LEU A 129 5.20 -5.68 3.52
CA LEU A 129 5.08 -4.97 2.25
C LEU A 129 6.08 -3.82 2.16
N TYR A 130 6.84 -3.75 1.08
CA TYR A 130 7.85 -2.72 0.82
C TYR A 130 7.56 -1.96 -0.47
N ASN A 131 8.13 -0.76 -0.58
CA ASN A 131 8.19 0.01 -1.83
C ASN A 131 9.65 0.27 -2.24
N ASP A 132 9.87 0.35 -3.54
CA ASP A 132 11.18 0.49 -4.16
C ASP A 132 11.84 1.87 -3.97
N TYR A 133 11.19 2.87 -3.36
CA TYR A 133 11.77 4.19 -3.09
C TYR A 133 11.60 4.69 -1.65
N TRP A 134 10.88 3.95 -0.80
CA TRP A 134 10.73 4.29 0.62
C TRP A 134 11.45 3.29 1.51
N ARG A 135 12.08 3.79 2.58
CA ARG A 135 12.71 2.94 3.59
C ARG A 135 11.65 2.37 4.51
N GLY A 136 11.85 1.13 4.97
CA GLY A 136 10.97 0.48 5.94
C GLY A 136 9.73 -0.17 5.31
N PRO A 137 9.03 -1.01 6.08
CA PRO A 137 7.80 -1.66 5.64
C PRO A 137 6.60 -0.72 5.72
N ALA A 138 5.51 -1.13 5.08
CA ALA A 138 4.21 -0.51 5.17
C ALA A 138 3.62 -0.66 6.58
N GLY A 139 2.84 0.33 7.00
CA GLY A 139 2.01 0.28 8.20
C GLY A 139 0.62 0.81 7.93
N ALA A 140 -0.29 0.64 8.90
CA ALA A 140 -1.63 1.20 8.86
C ALA A 140 -1.96 1.96 10.14
N VAL A 141 -2.52 3.17 10.01
CA VAL A 141 -2.92 3.99 11.15
C VAL A 141 -4.30 4.57 10.94
N TYR A 142 -5.13 4.51 11.97
CA TYR A 142 -6.45 5.14 11.94
C TYR A 142 -6.35 6.67 11.87
N ARG A 143 -7.16 7.26 10.99
CA ARG A 143 -7.35 8.71 10.88
C ARG A 143 -8.83 8.99 10.63
N SER A 144 -9.34 10.05 11.25
CA SER A 144 -10.73 10.51 11.13
C SER A 144 -10.89 12.02 11.28
N ILE A 145 -9.79 12.74 11.53
CA ILE A 145 -9.78 14.19 11.75
C ILE A 145 -9.35 14.86 10.44
N LEU A 146 -10.20 15.73 9.89
CA LEU A 146 -10.01 16.45 8.62
C LEU A 146 -9.94 15.55 7.37
N VAL A 147 -10.11 14.25 7.52
CA VAL A 147 -10.12 13.23 6.47
C VAL A 147 -11.21 12.21 6.76
N SER A 148 -11.70 11.48 5.77
CA SER A 148 -12.69 10.41 6.00
C SER A 148 -12.09 9.31 6.88
N SER A 149 -12.91 8.73 7.76
CA SER A 149 -12.46 7.71 8.69
C SER A 149 -11.92 6.48 7.98
N GLY A 150 -10.71 6.03 8.36
CA GLY A 150 -10.12 4.82 7.81
C GLY A 150 -8.76 4.48 8.40
N TYR A 151 -8.32 3.23 8.20
CA TYR A 151 -6.98 2.77 8.54
C TYR A 151 -6.05 3.01 7.35
N TYR A 152 -5.52 4.23 7.22
CA TYR A 152 -4.68 4.62 6.10
C TYR A 152 -3.39 3.85 6.07
N VAL A 153 -3.00 3.40 4.86
CA VAL A 153 -1.78 2.62 4.65
C VAL A 153 -0.67 3.51 4.10
N GLY A 154 0.52 3.40 4.66
CA GLY A 154 1.67 4.22 4.28
C GLY A 154 3.01 3.57 4.62
N GLN A 155 4.10 4.12 4.10
CA GLN A 155 5.46 3.65 4.37
C GLN A 155 6.07 4.26 5.63
N ASP A 156 6.90 3.48 6.33
CA ASP A 156 7.74 3.94 7.46
C ASP A 156 6.92 4.61 8.57
N LEU A 157 5.71 4.08 8.87
CA LEU A 157 4.83 4.67 9.89
C LEU A 157 5.24 4.31 11.33
N GLY A 158 6.24 3.44 11.49
CA GLY A 158 6.78 2.97 12.76
C GLY A 158 6.42 1.51 13.07
N ASP A 159 7.29 0.87 13.85
CA ASP A 159 7.24 -0.59 14.11
C ASP A 159 5.91 -1.04 14.72
N ARG A 160 5.32 -0.23 15.60
CA ARG A 160 4.06 -0.55 16.29
C ARG A 160 2.88 -0.75 15.33
N VAL A 161 2.88 -0.05 14.20
CA VAL A 161 1.75 0.00 13.27
C VAL A 161 2.07 -0.69 11.94
N THR A 162 3.18 -1.42 11.90
CA THR A 162 3.65 -2.15 10.71
C THR A 162 2.67 -3.25 10.33
N LEU A 163 2.37 -3.34 9.04
CA LEU A 163 1.61 -4.45 8.47
C LEU A 163 2.44 -5.73 8.58
N THR A 164 1.82 -6.81 9.02
CA THR A 164 2.45 -8.12 9.14
C THR A 164 1.61 -9.18 8.44
N ASN A 165 2.21 -10.35 8.16
CA ASN A 165 1.54 -11.43 7.43
C ASN A 165 0.89 -10.95 6.13
N CYS A 166 1.57 -10.03 5.43
CA CYS A 166 1.19 -9.62 4.09
C CYS A 166 1.24 -10.84 3.17
N GLU A 167 0.15 -11.07 2.43
CA GLU A 167 -0.04 -12.24 1.56
C GLU A 167 -0.89 -11.84 0.35
N LEU A 168 -0.50 -12.31 -0.83
CA LEU A 168 -1.30 -12.25 -2.06
C LEU A 168 -2.23 -13.45 -2.14
N VAL A 169 -3.50 -13.24 -1.83
CA VAL A 169 -4.53 -14.28 -1.88
C VAL A 169 -5.28 -14.20 -3.20
N PRO A 170 -5.45 -15.29 -3.97
CA PRO A 170 -6.21 -15.28 -5.22
C PRO A 170 -7.63 -14.69 -5.03
N ALA A 171 -8.03 -13.85 -5.98
CA ALA A 171 -9.24 -13.04 -5.90
C ALA A 171 -10.47 -13.61 -6.63
#